data_AF-A0A2J4YCV7-F1
#
_entry.id   AF-A0A2J4YCV7-F1
#
_cell.length_a   1.000
_cell.length_b   1.000
_cell.length_c   1.000
_cell.angle_alpha   90.00
_cell.angle_beta   90.00
_cell.angle_gamma   90.00
#
_symmetry.space_group_name_H-M   'P 1'
#
loop_
_entity.id
_entity.type
_entity.pdbx_description
1 polymer ?
#
loop_
_entity_poly.entity_id
_entity_poly.type
_entity_poly.pdbx_seq_one_letter_code
_entity_poly.pdbx_strand_id
1 'polypeptide(L)' 'MSAPFLLGILGGMGPLATLDLMHKLLRATPASSDQQQIPHVVWNVPQIADRQRALAGTGPSPLPQLLYGVE' A
#
# COMPACT_ATOMS: atom_id res chain seq x y z
N MET A 1 -14.99 -13.98 19.22
CA MET A 1 -13.89 -14.21 18.25
C MET A 1 -13.39 -12.84 17.84
N SER A 2 -12.09 -12.54 17.93
CA SER A 2 -11.57 -11.27 17.41
C SER A 2 -11.78 -11.24 15.90
N ALA A 3 -12.04 -10.06 15.33
CA ALA A 3 -12.04 -9.91 13.89
C ALA A 3 -10.69 -10.41 13.34
N PRO A 4 -10.68 -11.14 12.21
CA PRO A 4 -9.42 -11.53 11.56
C PRO A 4 -8.63 -10.25 11.22
N PHE A 5 -7.36 -10.22 11.60
CA PHE A 5 -6.46 -9.11 11.26
C PHE A 5 -6.30 -9.06 9.74
N LEU A 6 -6.61 -7.92 9.12
CA LEU A 6 -6.43 -7.69 7.68
C LEU A 6 -5.52 -6.47 7.48
N LEU A 7 -4.36 -6.67 6.84
CA LEU A 7 -3.43 -5.58 6.57
C LEU A 7 -3.85 -4.81 5.31
N GLY A 8 -4.12 -3.51 5.45
CA GLY A 8 -4.28 -2.61 4.30
C GLY A 8 -2.94 -2.03 3.85
N ILE A 9 -2.66 -2.04 2.55
CA ILE A 9 -1.50 -1.39 1.94
C ILE A 9 -1.99 -0.32 0.96
N LEU A 10 -1.85 0.95 1.34
CA LEU A 10 -2.03 2.08 0.43
C LEU A 10 -0.75 2.28 -0.39
N GLY A 11 -0.78 1.82 -1.64
CA GLY A 11 0.37 1.75 -2.55
C GLY A 11 0.30 2.74 -3.72
N GLY A 12 1.01 2.42 -4.80
CA GLY A 12 1.05 3.25 -6.02
C GLY A 12 2.12 4.33 -6.05
N MET A 13 2.94 4.46 -5.00
CA MET A 13 3.87 5.58 -4.80
C MET A 13 5.34 5.18 -4.65
N GLY A 14 5.94 4.38 -5.53
CA GLY A 14 5.47 3.95 -6.85
C GLY A 14 5.03 2.48 -6.93
N PRO A 15 4.48 2.04 -8.07
CA PRO A 15 3.94 0.67 -8.22
C PRO A 15 4.94 -0.45 -7.94
N LEU A 16 6.19 -0.29 -8.39
CA LEU A 16 7.24 -1.28 -8.13
C LEU A 16 7.60 -1.36 -6.64
N ALA A 17 7.59 -0.23 -5.93
CA ALA A 17 7.83 -0.23 -4.48
C ALA A 17 6.71 -0.96 -3.72
N THR A 18 5.46 -0.86 -4.21
CA THR A 18 4.34 -1.63 -3.65
C THR A 18 4.52 -3.13 -3.85
N LEU A 19 4.93 -3.58 -5.04
CA LEU A 19 5.21 -5.00 -5.28
C LEU A 19 6.40 -5.51 -4.45
N ASP A 20 7.45 -4.71 -4.32
CA ASP A 20 8.60 -5.01 -3.48
C ASP A 20 8.21 -5.14 -1.99
N LEU A 21 7.33 -4.27 -1.48
CA LEU A 21 6.77 -4.39 -0.14
C LEU A 21 6.00 -5.71 0.04
N MET A 22 5.14 -6.07 -0.92
CA MET A 22 4.40 -7.34 -0.88
C MET A 22 5.36 -8.53 -0.86
N HIS A 23 6.40 -8.50 -1.70
CA HIS A 23 7.41 -9.55 -1.73
C HIS A 23 8.18 -9.67 -0.41
N LYS A 24 8.56 -8.53 0.18
CA LYS A 24 9.22 -8.48 1.51
C LYS A 24 8.32 -9.00 2.62
N LEU A 25 7.02 -8.69 2.59
CA LEU A 25 6.05 -9.17 3.56
C LEU A 25 5.97 -10.71 3.55
N LEU A 26 5.88 -11.30 2.35
CA LEU A 26 5.86 -12.75 2.19
C LEU A 26 7.14 -13.41 2.72
N ARG A 27 8.31 -12.82 2.45
CA ARG A 27 9.61 -13.34 2.90
C ARG A 27 9.87 -13.16 4.40
N ALA A 28 9.33 -12.10 4.99
CA ALA A 28 9.51 -11.79 6.41
C ALA A 28 8.53 -12.55 7.31
N THR A 29 7.42 -13.05 6.75
CA THR A 29 6.43 -13.83 7.51
C THR A 29 6.94 -15.26 7.67
N PRO A 30 7.15 -15.75 8.92
CA PRO A 30 7.58 -17.12 9.17
C PRO A 30 6.42 -18.09 8.97
N ALA A 31 6.04 -18.30 7.72
CA ALA A 31 4.94 -19.17 7.30
C ALA A 31 5.50 -20.48 6.74
N SER A 32 4.92 -21.60 7.19
CA SER A 32 5.20 -22.94 6.67
C SER A 32 4.23 -23.39 5.58
N SER A 33 3.16 -22.62 5.35
CA SER A 33 2.22 -22.78 4.24
C SER A 33 1.62 -21.43 3.83
N ASP A 34 1.03 -21.35 2.64
CA ASP A 34 0.42 -20.12 2.13
C ASP A 34 -0.70 -19.58 3.04
N GLN A 35 -1.47 -20.45 3.70
CA GLN A 35 -2.57 -20.08 4.60
C GLN A 35 -2.08 -19.42 5.89
N GLN A 36 -0.77 -19.49 6.20
CA GLN A 36 -0.15 -18.82 7.35
C GLN A 36 0.39 -17.43 6.99
N GLN A 37 0.31 -17.00 5.74
CA GLN A 37 0.69 -15.65 5.32
C GLN A 37 -0.24 -14.60 5.94
N ILE A 38 0.25 -13.37 6.07
CA ILE A 38 -0.56 -12.24 6.54
C ILE A 38 -1.59 -11.90 5.46
N PRO A 39 -2.90 -12.00 5.74
CA PRO A 39 -3.93 -11.58 4.79
C PRO A 39 -3.85 -10.06 4.60
N HIS A 40 -3.86 -9.61 3.35
CA HIS A 40 -3.72 -8.20 3.02
C HIS A 40 -4.50 -7.79 1.78
N VAL A 41 -4.89 -6.52 1.73
CA VAL A 41 -5.51 -5.85 0.56
C VAL A 41 -4.61 -4.69 0.15
N VAL A 42 -4.39 -4.56 -1.16
CA VAL A 42 -3.48 -3.54 -1.71
C VAL A 42 -4.23 -2.60 -2.64
N TRP A 43 -4.16 -1.31 -2.33
CA TRP A 43 -4.63 -0.23 -3.21
C TRP A 43 -3.44 0.33 -4.00
N ASN A 44 -3.12 -0.26 -5.15
CA ASN A 44 -1.96 0.12 -5.97
C ASN A 44 -2.36 1.06 -7.12
N VAL A 45 -2.60 2.34 -6.82
CA VAL A 45 -3.08 3.35 -7.78
C VAL A 45 -1.99 4.38 -8.08
N PRO A 46 -1.23 4.23 -9.20
CA PRO A 46 -0.16 5.17 -9.57
C PRO A 46 -0.65 6.57 -9.96
N GLN A 47 -1.96 6.76 -10.17
CA GLN A 47 -2.57 8.04 -10.52
C GLN A 47 -2.61 9.02 -9.34
N ILE A 48 -2.24 8.59 -8.13
CA ILE A 48 -2.01 9.49 -6.99
C ILE A 48 -0.96 10.54 -7.41
N ALA A 49 -1.27 11.81 -7.14
CA ALA A 49 -0.43 12.92 -7.56
C ALA A 49 1.03 12.78 -7.08
N ASP A 50 1.95 13.33 -7.87
CA ASP A 50 3.37 13.33 -7.54
C ASP A 50 3.64 14.12 -6.26
N ARG A 51 4.23 13.43 -5.26
CA ARG A 51 4.46 14.00 -3.92
C ARG A 51 5.54 15.07 -3.92
N GLN A 52 6.55 14.94 -4.78
CA GLN A 52 7.66 15.91 -4.85
C GLN A 52 7.19 17.21 -5.49
N ARG A 53 6.37 17.13 -6.54
CA ARG A 53 5.75 18.30 -7.16
C ARG A 53 4.77 19.00 -6.23
N ALA A 54 3.97 18.23 -5.48
CA ALA A 54 3.08 18.79 -4.45
C ALA A 54 3.87 19.55 -3.38
N LEU A 55 4.94 18.94 -2.85
CA LEU A 55 5.81 19.57 -1.85
C LEU A 55 6.51 20.82 -2.39
N ALA A 56 6.90 20.82 -3.67
CA ALA A 56 7.49 21.96 -4.35
C ALA A 56 6.46 23.05 -4.75
N GLY A 57 5.16 22.86 -4.50
CA GLY A 57 4.11 23.81 -4.87
C GLY A 57 3.82 23.90 -6.38
N THR A 58 4.28 22.93 -7.17
CA THR A 58 4.16 22.91 -8.65
C THR A 58 3.24 21.79 -9.16
N GLY A 59 2.52 21.13 -8.26
CA GLY A 59 1.60 20.05 -8.55
C GLY A 59 0.45 19.96 -7.55
N PRO A 60 -0.61 19.21 -7.88
CA PRO A 60 -1.75 19.03 -6.99
C PRO A 60 -1.36 18.24 -5.74
N SER A 61 -2.04 18.49 -4.63
CA SER A 61 -1.89 17.68 -3.41
C SER A 61 -2.34 16.24 -3.67
N PRO A 62 -1.61 15.22 -3.18
CA PRO A 62 -2.03 13.82 -3.25
C PRO A 62 -3.08 13.45 -2.19
N LEU A 63 -3.32 14.32 -1.20
CA LEU A 63 -4.16 14.01 -0.04
C LEU A 63 -5.57 13.53 -0.41
N PRO A 64 -6.30 14.16 -1.36
CA PRO A 64 -7.64 13.69 -1.73
C PRO A 64 -7.65 12.26 -2.26
N GLN A 65 -6.65 11.88 -3.08
CA GLN A 65 -6.56 10.51 -3.60
C GLN A 65 -6.13 9.50 -2.53
N LEU A 66 -5.33 9.93 -1.55
CA LEU A 66 -4.93 9.09 -0.42
C LEU A 66 -6.11 8.77 0.50
N LEU A 67 -6.93 9.78 0.82
CA LEU A 67 -8.15 9.62 1.62
C LEU A 67 -9.14 8.68 0.93
N TYR A 68 -9.35 8.85 -0.37
CA TYR A 68 -10.20 7.95 -1.16
C TYR A 68 -9.74 6.47 -1.12
N GLY A 69 -8.44 6.22 -0.91
CA GLY A 69 -7.91 4.86 -0.83
C GLY A 69 -8.03 4.21 0.55
N VAL A 70 -8.46 4.94 1.59
CA VAL A 70 -8.54 4.45 2.98
C VAL A 70 -9.90 4.65 3.64
N GLU A 71 -10.75 5.52 3.09
CA GLU A 71 -12.16 5.71 3.48
C GLU A 71 -13.07 4.72 2.76
#